data_AF-A0A352PT17-F1
#
_entry.id   AF-A0A352PT17-F1
#
_cell.length_a   1.000
_cell.length_b   1.000
_cell.length_c   1.000
_cell.angle_alpha   90.00
_cell.angle_beta   90.00
_cell.angle_gamma   90.00
#
_symmetry.space_group_name_H-M   'P 1'
#
loop_
_entity.id
_entity.type
_entity.pdbx_description
1 polymer ?
#
loop_
_entity_poly.entity_id
_entity_poly.type
_entity_poly.pdbx_seq_one_letter_code
_entity_poly.pdbx_strand_id
1 'polypeptide(L)' 'MSVISMKQLLEAGVHFGHQTRRWNPKMK' A
#
# COMPACT_ATOMS: atom_id res chain seq x y z
N MET A 1 4.07 -19.65 -3.94
CA MET A 1 3.75 -18.73 -5.05
C MET A 1 2.83 -17.65 -4.53
N SER A 2 3.10 -16.37 -4.84
CA SER A 2 2.13 -15.31 -4.54
C SER A 2 0.89 -15.51 -5.42
N VAL A 3 -0.29 -15.50 -4.80
CA VAL A 3 -1.57 -15.72 -5.50
C VAL A 3 -1.88 -14.58 -6.48
N ILE A 4 -1.26 -13.42 -6.30
CA ILE A 4 -1.52 -12.19 -7.05
C ILE A 4 -0.19 -11.61 -7.54
N SER A 5 -0.17 -11.07 -8.76
CA SER A 5 0.99 -10.38 -9.32
C SER A 5 1.12 -8.94 -8.78
N MET A 6 2.34 -8.41 -8.74
CA MET A 6 2.57 -7.03 -8.31
C MET A 6 1.82 -6.01 -9.18
N LYS A 7 1.71 -6.26 -10.48
CA LYS A 7 0.96 -5.42 -11.42
C LYS A 7 -0.51 -5.29 -11.02
N GLN A 8 -1.14 -6.41 -10.66
CA GLN A 8 -2.54 -6.41 -10.21
C GLN A 8 -2.75 -5.62 -8.91
N LEU A 9 -1.81 -5.68 -7.97
CA LEU A 9 -1.88 -4.89 -6.73
C LEU A 9 -1.77 -3.39 -7.00
N LEU A 10 -0.88 -3.00 -7.90
CA LEU A 10 -0.70 -1.60 -8.30
C LEU A 10 -1.95 -1.07 -9.02
N GLU A 11 -2.50 -1.83 -9.97
CA GLU A 11 -3.73 -1.47 -10.68
C GLU A 11 -4.94 -1.36 -9.75
N ALA A 12 -5.00 -2.19 -8.69
CA ALA A 12 -6.04 -2.11 -7.66
C ALA A 12 -5.86 -0.93 -6.68
N GLY A 13 -4.76 -0.16 -6.77
CA GLY A 13 -4.56 1.05 -5.97
C GLY A 13 -4.08 0.81 -4.53
N VAL A 14 -3.56 -0.38 -4.19
CA VAL A 14 -3.15 -0.67 -2.80
C VAL A 14 -1.93 0.13 -2.32
N HIS A 15 -1.25 0.82 -3.24
CA HIS A 15 -0.06 1.62 -2.98
C HIS A 15 -0.40 3.06 -2.54
N PHE A 16 -1.67 3.46 -2.51
CA PHE A 16 -2.06 4.76 -2.01
C PHE A 16 -1.93 4.81 -0.48
N GLY A 17 -1.25 5.84 0.01
CA GLY A 17 -1.01 6.07 1.43
C GLY A 17 -1.84 7.21 2.01
N HIS A 18 -1.62 7.48 3.30
CA HIS A 18 -2.22 8.62 4.00
C HIS A 18 -1.27 9.82 4.01
N GLN A 19 -1.83 11.02 4.21
CA GLN A 19 -1.03 12.21 4.47
C GLN A 19 -0.17 12.04 5.72
N THR A 20 1.05 12.59 5.72
CA THR A 20 2.04 12.47 6.81
C THR A 20 1.47 12.83 8.19
N ARG A 21 0.60 13.85 8.27
CA ARG A 21 -0.03 14.27 9.53
C ARG A 21 -0.96 13.24 10.16
N ARG A 22 -1.46 12.28 9.36
CA ARG A 22 -2.39 11.20 9.77
C ARG A 22 -1.66 9.86 9.93
N TRP A 23 -0.34 9.85 9.78
CA TRP A 23 0.45 8.63 9.89
C TRP A 23 0.52 8.13 11.32
N ASN A 24 0.35 6.82 11.51
CA ASN A 24 0.66 6.17 12.78
C ASN A 24 2.18 6.07 12.92
N PRO A 25 2.82 6.69 13.93
CA PRO A 25 4.27 6.65 14.11
C PRO A 25 4.88 5.25 14.20
N LYS A 26 4.08 4.24 14.55
CA LYS A 26 4.49 2.82 14.61
C LYS A 26 4.60 2.13 13.24
N MET A 27 4.16 2.77 12.16
CA MET A 27 4.24 2.21 10.81
C MET A 27 5.56 2.51 10.09
N LYS A 28 6.54 3.11 10.79
CA LYS A 28 7.93 3.21 10.30
C LYS A 28 8.52 1.83 10.00
#